data_AF-A0A2E0L8Y6-F1
#
_entry.id   AF-A0A2E0L8Y6-F1
#
_cell.length_a   1.000
_cell.length_b   1.000
_cell.length_c   1.000
_cell.angle_alpha   90.00
_cell.angle_beta   90.00
_cell.angle_gamma   90.00
#
_symmetry.space_group_name_H-M   'P 1'
#
loop_
_entity.id
_entity.type
_entity.pdbx_description
1 polymer ?
#
loop_
_entity_poly.entity_id
_entity_poly.type
_entity_poly.pdbx_seq_one_letter_code
_entity_poly.pdbx_strand_id
1 'polypeptide(L)'
;MFPQDKLIVQAAIDRNRRNELIEVIERHPDLFTEVQIMAPPAPPYPHKSIFINYRRNDSEDVVGRIYDRLSAEFGKGGVFKDVEDILPGVDFRRVLEHEVSCTDVLLAVIGPDWLNRTNKRRLADPNDFVRFEIETALARDIPVIPMLVGRRERLPQARHLPASLRPLIYRNAVQVRPDPDFHHDINRLIEGITALFELNPEPIATR
;
A
#
# COMPACT_ATOMS: atom_id res chain seq x y z
N MET A 1 -13.71 48.42 5.20
CA MET A 1 -13.21 47.96 3.88
C MET A 1 -13.28 46.45 3.91
N PHE A 2 -14.06 45.83 3.03
CA PHE A 2 -14.52 44.43 3.14
C PHE A 2 -13.36 43.43 3.30
N PRO A 3 -13.50 42.36 4.13
CA PRO A 3 -12.56 41.25 4.12
C PRO A 3 -12.55 40.64 2.72
N GLN A 4 -11.35 40.40 2.17
CA GLN A 4 -11.21 39.71 0.90
C GLN A 4 -11.72 38.28 1.06
N ASP A 5 -12.80 37.95 0.36
CA ASP A 5 -13.31 36.58 0.25
C ASP A 5 -12.24 35.71 -0.44
N LYS A 6 -11.49 34.94 0.36
CA LYS A 6 -10.53 33.97 -0.16
C LYS A 6 -11.27 32.86 -0.91
N LEU A 7 -10.75 32.44 -2.06
CA LEU A 7 -11.36 31.38 -2.88
C LEU A 7 -11.19 30.03 -2.17
N ILE A 8 -12.29 29.27 -2.01
CA ILE A 8 -12.22 27.85 -1.69
C ILE A 8 -12.07 27.10 -3.02
N VAL A 9 -10.89 26.52 -3.26
CA VAL A 9 -10.63 25.70 -4.45
C VAL A 9 -10.68 24.24 -4.05
N GLN A 10 -11.67 23.50 -4.55
CA GLN A 10 -11.68 22.04 -4.53
C GLN A 10 -10.95 21.55 -5.79
N ALA A 11 -9.77 20.97 -5.62
CA ALA A 11 -8.98 20.46 -6.75
C ALA A 11 -8.80 18.94 -6.60
N ALA A 12 -9.27 18.19 -7.59
CA ALA A 12 -8.87 16.81 -7.80
C ALA A 12 -7.52 16.82 -8.54
N ILE A 13 -6.45 16.36 -7.90
CA ILE A 13 -5.11 16.40 -8.47
C ILE A 13 -4.54 14.98 -8.52
N ASP A 14 -3.98 14.64 -9.68
CA ASP A 14 -3.19 13.42 -9.91
C ASP A 14 -2.07 13.31 -8.86
N ARG A 15 -1.90 12.12 -8.24
CA ARG A 15 -0.88 11.85 -7.19
C ARG A 15 0.53 12.24 -7.62
N ASN A 16 0.84 12.19 -8.92
CA ASN A 16 2.17 12.52 -9.43
C ASN A 16 2.45 14.03 -9.52
N ARG A 17 1.43 14.89 -9.39
CA ARG A 17 1.56 16.37 -9.46
C ARG A 17 1.42 17.06 -8.09
N ARG A 18 1.47 16.29 -7.00
CA ARG A 18 1.40 16.79 -5.61
C ARG A 18 2.42 17.88 -5.32
N ASN A 19 3.65 17.74 -5.86
CA ASN A 19 4.73 18.70 -5.62
C ASN A 19 4.52 20.03 -6.35
N GLU A 20 3.95 20.03 -7.56
CA GLU A 20 3.60 21.24 -8.31
C GLU A 20 2.47 22.04 -7.64
N LEU A 21 1.51 21.35 -7.01
CA LEU A 21 0.44 21.99 -6.24
C LEU A 21 1.00 22.72 -5.01
N ILE A 22 1.93 22.08 -4.29
CA ILE A 22 2.58 22.69 -3.13
C ILE A 22 3.31 23.97 -3.53
N GLU A 23 4.07 23.94 -4.63
CA GLU A 23 4.77 25.13 -5.12
C GLU A 23 3.84 26.28 -5.57
N VAL A 24 2.63 25.98 -6.03
CA VAL A 24 1.61 26.99 -6.40
C VAL A 24 0.93 27.58 -5.16
N ILE A 25 0.67 26.77 -4.14
CA ILE A 25 0.14 27.22 -2.84
C ILE A 25 1.13 28.16 -2.16
N GLU A 26 2.42 27.81 -2.18
CA GLU A 26 3.49 28.61 -1.57
C GLU A 26 3.74 29.94 -2.29
N ARG A 27 3.55 29.99 -3.62
CA ARG A 27 3.67 31.23 -4.41
C ARG A 27 2.51 32.19 -4.26
N HIS A 28 1.37 31.74 -3.73
CA HIS A 28 0.15 32.55 -3.60
C HIS A 28 -0.60 32.31 -2.27
N PRO A 29 0.03 32.55 -1.10
CA PRO A 29 -0.49 32.18 0.23
C PRO A 29 -1.78 32.93 0.63
N ASP A 30 -2.08 34.06 0.00
CA ASP A 30 -3.27 34.86 0.29
C ASP A 30 -4.54 34.34 -0.40
N LEU A 31 -4.38 33.49 -1.42
CA LEU A 31 -5.49 32.99 -2.26
C LEU A 31 -6.20 31.75 -1.70
N PHE A 32 -5.59 31.02 -0.75
CA PHE A 32 -6.09 29.73 -0.26
C PHE A 32 -6.28 29.74 1.26
N THR A 33 -7.43 29.25 1.73
CA THR A 33 -7.73 29.10 3.18
C THR A 33 -7.70 27.64 3.62
N GLU A 34 -8.13 26.74 2.73
CA GLU A 34 -8.21 25.31 2.96
C GLU A 34 -8.07 24.59 1.61
N VAL A 35 -7.18 23.60 1.52
CA VAL A 35 -6.95 22.80 0.30
C VAL A 35 -7.46 21.40 0.56
N GLN A 36 -8.58 21.04 -0.06
CA GLN A 36 -9.09 19.67 -0.05
C GLN A 36 -8.53 18.92 -1.26
N ILE A 37 -7.60 18.00 -1.01
CA ILE A 37 -7.14 17.05 -2.00
C ILE A 37 -8.25 16.01 -2.17
N MET A 38 -9.06 16.15 -3.22
CA MET A 38 -9.95 15.08 -3.62
C MET A 38 -9.11 14.03 -4.35
N ALA A 39 -9.25 12.78 -3.91
CA ALA A 39 -8.91 11.62 -4.72
C ALA A 39 -9.48 11.81 -6.13
N PRO A 40 -8.68 11.74 -7.21
CA PRO A 40 -9.23 11.80 -8.54
C PRO A 40 -10.21 10.63 -8.74
N PRO A 41 -11.27 10.78 -9.56
CA PRO A 41 -12.01 9.62 -10.05
C PRO A 41 -11.00 8.66 -10.69
N ALA A 42 -11.20 7.35 -10.48
CA ALA A 42 -10.29 6.30 -10.96
C ALA A 42 -9.84 6.61 -12.40
N PRO A 43 -8.52 6.69 -12.70
CA PRO A 43 -8.05 7.14 -14.00
C PRO A 43 -8.48 6.19 -15.12
N PRO A 44 -8.58 6.67 -16.38
CA PRO A 44 -9.06 5.90 -17.51
C PRO A 44 -8.02 4.95 -18.15
N TYR A 45 -6.94 4.58 -17.45
CA TYR A 45 -5.93 3.62 -17.92
C TYR A 45 -5.69 2.52 -16.87
N PRO A 46 -5.33 1.29 -17.29
CA PRO A 46 -4.98 0.23 -16.36
C PRO A 46 -3.68 0.64 -15.66
N HIS A 47 -3.79 1.21 -14.47
CA HIS A 47 -2.62 1.46 -13.65
C HIS A 47 -2.07 0.11 -13.18
N LYS A 48 -0.75 0.05 -13.03
CA LYS A 48 -0.03 -1.10 -12.47
C LYS A 48 0.52 -0.63 -11.14
N SER A 49 -0.33 -0.64 -10.13
CA SER A 49 -0.02 -0.11 -8.80
C SER A 49 0.22 -1.23 -7.79
N ILE A 50 1.32 -1.11 -7.07
CA ILE A 50 1.80 -2.10 -6.10
C ILE A 50 1.89 -1.42 -4.74
N PHE A 51 1.18 -1.94 -3.75
CA PHE A 51 1.26 -1.45 -2.38
C PHE A 51 2.03 -2.45 -1.49
N ILE A 52 3.11 -2.00 -0.87
CA ILE A 52 3.93 -2.79 0.05
C ILE A 52 3.45 -2.53 1.48
N ASN A 53 2.64 -3.46 1.99
CA ASN A 53 2.21 -3.51 3.37
C ASN A 53 3.30 -4.20 4.21
N TYR A 54 3.86 -3.49 5.18
CA TYR A 54 4.91 -4.02 6.05
C TYR A 54 4.88 -3.38 7.42
N ARG A 55 5.58 -4.00 8.37
CA ARG A 55 5.80 -3.42 9.69
C ARG A 55 7.24 -2.97 9.79
N ARG A 56 7.47 -1.67 10.01
CA ARG A 56 8.82 -1.08 10.04
C ARG A 56 9.77 -1.81 11.00
N ASN A 57 9.33 -2.04 12.24
CA ASN A 57 10.14 -2.74 13.25
C ASN A 57 10.44 -4.22 12.95
N ASP A 58 9.87 -4.79 11.88
CA ASP A 58 10.04 -6.19 11.47
C ASP A 58 10.94 -6.32 10.24
N SER A 59 10.81 -5.41 9.26
CA SER A 59 11.35 -5.64 7.91
C SER A 59 11.77 -4.37 7.15
N GLU A 60 11.96 -3.24 7.81
CA GLU A 60 12.29 -1.95 7.17
C GLU A 60 13.46 -2.01 6.17
N ASP A 61 14.60 -2.58 6.57
CA ASP A 61 15.80 -2.64 5.73
C ASP A 61 15.58 -3.42 4.43
N VAL A 62 14.94 -4.60 4.52
CA VAL A 62 14.68 -5.44 3.35
C VAL A 62 13.59 -4.83 2.47
N VAL A 63 12.59 -4.18 3.06
CA VAL A 63 11.52 -3.49 2.32
C VAL A 63 12.06 -2.30 1.55
N GLY A 64 13.04 -1.57 2.08
CA GLY A 64 13.79 -0.56 1.32
C GLY A 64 14.37 -1.13 0.02
N ARG A 65 15.11 -2.24 0.13
CA ARG A 65 15.69 -2.92 -1.04
C ARG A 65 14.64 -3.45 -2.01
N ILE A 66 13.54 -4.02 -1.52
CA ILE A 66 12.42 -4.49 -2.35
C ILE A 66 11.81 -3.32 -3.11
N TYR A 67 11.51 -2.23 -2.42
CA TYR A 67 10.93 -1.02 -3.00
C TYR A 67 11.77 -0.47 -4.14
N ASP A 68 13.09 -0.37 -3.96
CA ASP A 68 13.99 0.14 -5.00
C ASP A 68 13.95 -0.74 -6.25
N ARG A 69 13.92 -2.06 -6.07
CA ARG A 69 13.86 -3.03 -7.18
C ARG A 69 12.54 -2.99 -7.93
N LEU A 70 11.42 -2.93 -7.21
CA LEU A 70 10.11 -2.82 -7.83
C LEU A 70 9.94 -1.46 -8.51
N SER A 71 10.40 -0.37 -7.89
CA SER A 71 10.31 0.98 -8.46
C SER A 71 11.16 1.15 -9.71
N ALA A 72 12.30 0.45 -9.79
CA ALA A 72 13.12 0.43 -11.01
C ALA A 72 12.35 -0.18 -12.20
N GLU A 73 11.46 -1.14 -11.94
CA GLU A 73 10.80 -1.92 -12.99
C GLU A 73 9.37 -1.47 -13.31
N PHE A 74 8.59 -1.09 -12.30
CA PHE A 74 7.22 -0.62 -12.44
C PHE A 74 7.10 0.91 -12.39
N GLY A 75 8.21 1.61 -12.21
CA GLY A 75 8.27 3.05 -12.08
C GLY A 75 7.95 3.54 -10.66
N LYS A 76 8.58 4.66 -10.27
CA LYS A 76 8.42 5.24 -8.92
C LYS A 76 6.97 5.64 -8.57
N GLY A 77 6.16 5.98 -9.56
CA GLY A 77 4.73 6.32 -9.35
C GLY A 77 3.81 5.10 -9.29
N GLY A 78 4.33 3.88 -9.52
CA GLY A 78 3.57 2.64 -9.51
C GLY A 78 3.80 1.78 -8.26
N VAL A 79 4.74 2.16 -7.38
CA VAL A 79 5.05 1.40 -6.17
C VAL A 79 4.91 2.31 -4.96
N PHE A 80 4.12 1.86 -3.99
CA PHE A 80 3.80 2.58 -2.78
C PHE A 80 4.16 1.74 -1.58
N LYS A 81 4.62 2.40 -0.51
CA LYS A 81 4.79 1.81 0.81
C LYS A 81 4.58 2.94 1.81
N ASP A 82 4.31 2.58 3.06
CA ASP A 82 4.42 3.51 4.19
C ASP A 82 3.41 4.68 4.16
N VAL A 83 2.27 4.54 4.86
CA VAL A 83 1.22 5.57 4.89
C VAL A 83 1.36 6.46 6.13
N GLU A 84 2.51 7.14 6.26
CA GLU A 84 2.74 8.05 7.39
C GLU A 84 2.45 9.53 7.08
N ASP A 85 2.27 9.90 5.80
CA ASP A 85 1.92 11.27 5.40
C ASP A 85 0.41 11.55 5.46
N ILE A 86 -0.25 11.10 6.54
CA ILE A 86 -1.67 11.41 6.78
C ILE A 86 -1.73 12.78 7.46
N LEU A 87 -2.35 13.74 6.76
CA LEU A 87 -2.54 15.09 7.28
C LEU A 87 -3.29 15.05 8.63
N PRO A 88 -2.86 15.83 9.64
CA PRO A 88 -3.56 15.92 10.92
C PRO A 88 -5.04 16.28 10.75
N GLY A 89 -5.92 15.57 11.47
CA GLY A 89 -7.37 15.80 11.43
C GLY A 89 -8.14 15.04 10.34
N VAL A 90 -7.44 14.36 9.42
CA VAL A 90 -8.07 13.49 8.41
C VAL A 90 -8.36 12.11 9.01
N ASP A 91 -9.53 11.53 8.70
CA ASP A 91 -9.84 10.13 9.06
C ASP A 91 -8.91 9.19 8.29
N PHE A 92 -7.86 8.74 8.96
CA PHE A 92 -6.83 7.88 8.38
C PHE A 92 -7.42 6.62 7.74
N ARG A 93 -8.54 6.09 8.24
CA ARG A 93 -9.16 4.87 7.70
C ARG A 93 -9.66 5.11 6.28
N ARG A 94 -10.22 6.29 6.03
CA ARG A 94 -10.68 6.69 4.69
C ARG A 94 -9.52 6.89 3.73
N VAL A 95 -8.40 7.43 4.22
CA VAL A 95 -7.18 7.55 3.41
C VAL A 95 -6.63 6.18 3.07
N LEU A 96 -6.41 5.31 4.06
CA LEU A 96 -5.93 3.94 3.84
C LEU A 96 -6.85 3.14 2.92
N GLU A 97 -8.16 3.23 3.15
CA GLU A 97 -9.13 2.57 2.30
C GLU A 97 -9.05 3.07 0.86
N HIS A 98 -8.88 4.39 0.67
CA HIS A 98 -8.71 4.98 -0.65
C HIS A 98 -7.39 4.52 -1.32
N GLU A 99 -6.27 4.59 -0.62
CA GLU A 99 -4.95 4.15 -1.10
C GLU A 99 -4.99 2.69 -1.56
N VAL A 100 -5.60 1.82 -0.74
CA VAL A 100 -5.74 0.40 -1.05
C VAL A 100 -6.73 0.18 -2.22
N SER A 101 -7.83 0.92 -2.37
CA SER A 101 -8.73 0.77 -3.55
C SER A 101 -8.03 1.06 -4.88
N CYS A 102 -7.07 1.98 -4.85
CA CYS A 102 -6.34 2.37 -6.06
C CYS A 102 -5.15 1.46 -6.31
N THR A 103 -5.04 0.33 -5.60
CA THR A 103 -3.96 -0.64 -5.71
C THR A 103 -4.42 -1.87 -6.49
N ASP A 104 -3.61 -2.30 -7.46
CA ASP A 104 -3.87 -3.48 -8.27
C ASP A 104 -3.28 -4.75 -7.65
N VAL A 105 -2.17 -4.64 -6.91
CA VAL A 105 -1.55 -5.75 -6.15
C VAL A 105 -1.06 -5.26 -4.78
N LEU A 106 -1.44 -5.97 -3.71
CA LEU A 106 -0.89 -5.74 -2.37
C LEU A 106 0.14 -6.81 -2.00
N LEU A 107 1.32 -6.37 -1.59
CA LEU A 107 2.39 -7.21 -1.06
C LEU A 107 2.35 -7.18 0.47
N ALA A 108 1.99 -8.30 1.10
CA ALA A 108 1.94 -8.42 2.56
C ALA A 108 3.27 -8.99 3.07
N VAL A 109 4.15 -8.14 3.58
CA VAL A 109 5.49 -8.52 4.05
C VAL A 109 5.39 -9.16 5.43
N ILE A 110 5.86 -10.39 5.53
CA ILE A 110 5.86 -11.22 6.74
C ILE A 110 7.32 -11.57 7.07
N GLY A 111 7.92 -10.78 7.96
CA GLY A 111 9.25 -11.02 8.50
C GLY A 111 9.26 -11.80 9.82
N PRO A 112 10.45 -11.90 10.46
CA PRO A 112 10.67 -12.70 11.66
C PRO A 112 9.81 -12.28 12.86
N ASP A 113 9.52 -11.00 12.99
CA ASP A 113 8.84 -10.37 14.10
C ASP A 113 7.35 -10.11 13.84
N TRP A 114 6.85 -10.40 12.63
CA TRP A 114 5.46 -10.13 12.21
C TRP A 114 4.41 -10.68 13.20
N LEU A 115 4.70 -11.82 13.84
CA LEU A 115 3.85 -12.43 14.89
C LEU A 115 4.52 -12.61 16.26
N ASN A 116 5.52 -11.79 16.58
CA ASN A 116 6.04 -11.75 17.95
C ASN A 116 4.93 -11.32 18.95
N ARG A 117 5.20 -11.43 20.27
CA ARG A 117 4.18 -11.16 21.30
C ARG A 117 3.50 -9.79 21.15
N THR A 118 4.27 -8.76 20.80
CA THR A 118 3.78 -7.39 20.64
C THR A 118 2.95 -7.26 19.36
N ASN A 119 3.49 -7.72 18.24
CA ASN A 119 2.87 -7.60 16.93
C ASN A 119 1.61 -8.49 16.79
N LYS A 120 1.57 -9.64 17.47
CA LYS A 120 0.35 -10.44 17.60
C LYS A 120 -0.78 -9.69 18.31
N ARG A 121 -0.47 -8.93 19.36
CA ARG A 121 -1.46 -8.07 20.04
C ARG A 121 -1.93 -6.94 19.13
N ARG A 122 -1.01 -6.32 18.39
CA ARG A 122 -1.34 -5.29 17.39
C ARG A 122 -2.25 -5.84 16.30
N LEU A 123 -1.92 -6.98 15.70
CA LEU A 123 -2.81 -7.63 14.72
C LEU A 123 -4.17 -8.02 15.33
N ALA A 124 -4.29 -8.26 16.64
CA ALA A 124 -5.59 -8.47 17.28
C ALA A 124 -6.41 -7.18 17.44
N ASP A 125 -5.77 -6.01 17.41
CA ASP A 125 -6.42 -4.70 17.45
C ASP A 125 -7.00 -4.36 16.05
N PRO A 126 -8.30 -4.07 15.92
CA PRO A 126 -8.89 -3.64 14.65
C PRO A 126 -8.35 -2.31 14.11
N ASN A 127 -7.64 -1.52 14.92
CA ASN A 127 -7.04 -0.24 14.50
C ASN A 127 -5.57 -0.35 14.05
N ASP A 128 -4.98 -1.54 14.02
CA ASP A 128 -3.62 -1.71 13.49
C ASP A 128 -3.61 -1.55 11.97
N PHE A 129 -2.80 -0.61 11.47
CA PHE A 129 -2.75 -0.28 10.04
C PHE A 129 -2.40 -1.48 9.16
N VAL A 130 -1.43 -2.31 9.59
CA VAL A 130 -1.02 -3.50 8.83
C VAL A 130 -2.22 -4.44 8.63
N ARG A 131 -2.98 -4.68 9.70
CA ARG A 131 -4.21 -5.46 9.62
C ARG A 131 -5.24 -4.79 8.72
N PHE A 132 -5.52 -3.51 8.92
CA PHE A 132 -6.55 -2.78 8.19
C PHE A 132 -6.31 -2.80 6.67
N GLU A 133 -5.07 -2.59 6.23
CA GLU A 133 -4.69 -2.60 4.81
C GLU A 133 -4.89 -4.00 4.20
N ILE A 134 -4.45 -5.06 4.88
CA ILE A 134 -4.64 -6.44 4.40
C ILE A 134 -6.13 -6.82 4.36
N GLU A 135 -6.90 -6.47 5.40
CA GLU A 135 -8.34 -6.72 5.46
C GLU A 135 -9.06 -6.02 4.31
N THR A 136 -8.71 -4.77 4.04
CA THR A 136 -9.30 -3.97 2.96
C THR A 136 -9.02 -4.59 1.60
N ALA A 137 -7.77 -5.01 1.34
CA ALA A 137 -7.41 -5.65 0.09
C ALA A 137 -8.13 -6.99 -0.11
N LEU A 138 -8.18 -7.82 0.94
CA LEU A 138 -8.89 -9.10 0.91
C LEU A 138 -10.39 -8.92 0.69
N ALA A 139 -11.02 -7.92 1.32
CA ALA A 139 -12.46 -7.66 1.20
C ALA A 139 -12.86 -7.15 -0.20
N ARG A 140 -11.91 -6.55 -0.94
CA ARG A 140 -12.09 -6.03 -2.29
C ARG A 140 -11.58 -6.95 -3.39
N ASP A 141 -11.17 -8.17 -3.02
CA ASP A 141 -10.53 -9.14 -3.91
C ASP A 141 -9.32 -8.61 -4.68
N ILE A 142 -8.62 -7.62 -4.10
CA ILE A 142 -7.32 -7.20 -4.62
C ILE A 142 -6.35 -8.38 -4.41
N PRO A 143 -5.57 -8.76 -5.44
CA PRO A 143 -4.52 -9.76 -5.31
C PRO A 143 -3.57 -9.42 -4.15
N VAL A 144 -3.60 -10.26 -3.11
CA VAL A 144 -2.66 -10.19 -1.98
C VAL A 144 -1.60 -11.26 -2.13
N ILE A 145 -0.33 -10.86 -2.21
CA ILE A 145 0.83 -11.75 -2.27
C ILE A 145 1.54 -11.72 -0.90
N PRO A 146 1.47 -12.81 -0.11
CA PRO A 146 2.27 -12.93 1.10
C PRO A 146 3.76 -13.04 0.73
N MET A 147 4.58 -12.13 1.23
CA MET A 147 6.03 -12.12 1.04
C MET A 147 6.74 -12.56 2.31
N LEU A 148 7.29 -13.76 2.30
CA LEU A 148 8.04 -14.33 3.41
C LEU A 148 9.49 -13.82 3.32
N VAL A 149 9.84 -12.82 4.14
CA VAL A 149 11.15 -12.16 4.06
C VAL A 149 12.11 -12.68 5.12
N GLY A 150 13.24 -13.21 4.66
CA GLY A 150 14.27 -13.81 5.53
C GLY A 150 14.61 -15.25 5.12
N ARG A 151 15.22 -16.00 6.05
CA ARG A 151 15.74 -17.36 5.77
C ARG A 151 14.77 -18.50 6.08
N ARG A 152 13.81 -18.32 6.99
CA ARG A 152 13.02 -19.43 7.59
C ARG A 152 11.56 -19.09 7.83
N GLU A 153 11.10 -17.99 7.26
CA GLU A 153 9.79 -17.42 7.44
C GLU A 153 8.79 -18.31 6.75
N ARG A 154 7.62 -18.43 7.38
CA ARG A 154 6.55 -19.31 6.94
C ARG A 154 5.25 -18.56 7.11
N LEU A 155 4.26 -18.95 6.31
CA LEU A 155 2.91 -18.47 6.53
C LEU A 155 2.47 -18.75 7.97
N PRO A 156 1.87 -17.76 8.64
CA PRO A 156 1.24 -17.97 9.93
C PRO A 156 0.20 -19.08 9.93
N GLN A 157 0.03 -19.73 11.06
CA GLN A 157 -1.10 -20.65 11.25
C GLN A 157 -2.40 -19.86 11.45
N ALA A 158 -3.51 -20.31 10.86
CA ALA A 158 -4.82 -19.66 10.93
C ALA A 158 -5.27 -19.29 12.36
N ARG A 159 -4.94 -20.14 13.35
CA ARG A 159 -5.28 -19.94 14.77
C ARG A 159 -4.54 -18.76 15.43
N HIS A 160 -3.47 -18.27 14.82
CA HIS A 160 -2.71 -17.12 15.30
C HIS A 160 -3.16 -15.81 14.65
N LEU A 161 -4.07 -15.88 13.69
CA LEU A 161 -4.61 -14.73 12.95
C LEU A 161 -6.03 -14.38 13.43
N PRO A 162 -6.39 -13.08 13.42
CA PRO A 162 -7.78 -12.65 13.38
C PRO A 162 -8.55 -13.37 12.26
N ALA A 163 -9.85 -13.62 12.48
CA ALA A 163 -10.66 -14.37 11.53
C ALA A 163 -10.66 -13.76 10.11
N SER A 164 -10.70 -12.44 10.03
CA SER A 164 -10.64 -11.61 8.83
C SER A 164 -9.32 -11.71 8.04
N LEU A 165 -8.21 -12.06 8.69
CA LEU A 165 -6.90 -12.24 8.04
C LEU A 165 -6.63 -13.70 7.64
N ARG A 166 -7.46 -14.65 8.05
CA ARG A 166 -7.27 -16.07 7.70
C ARG A 166 -7.24 -16.34 6.19
N PRO A 167 -7.97 -15.63 5.31
CA PRO A 167 -7.84 -15.81 3.87
C PRO A 167 -6.41 -15.65 3.34
N LEU A 168 -5.56 -14.87 4.01
CA LEU A 168 -4.16 -14.64 3.63
C LEU A 168 -3.35 -15.94 3.51
N ILE A 169 -3.62 -16.95 4.34
CA ILE A 169 -2.86 -18.21 4.36
C ILE A 169 -3.13 -19.09 3.13
N TYR A 170 -4.20 -18.80 2.39
CA TYR A 170 -4.58 -19.51 1.17
C TYR A 170 -4.09 -18.81 -0.10
N ARG A 171 -3.43 -17.65 0.04
CA ARG A 171 -2.77 -16.96 -1.07
C ARG A 171 -1.41 -17.59 -1.35
N ASN A 172 -0.99 -17.60 -2.61
CA ASN A 172 0.30 -18.16 -3.00
C ASN A 172 1.43 -17.24 -2.50
N ALA A 173 2.22 -17.72 -1.55
CA ALA A 173 3.30 -16.95 -0.95
C ALA A 173 4.58 -17.00 -1.80
N VAL A 174 5.34 -15.91 -1.76
CA VAL A 174 6.67 -15.80 -2.35
C VAL A 174 7.70 -15.67 -1.24
N GLN A 175 8.80 -16.44 -1.35
CA GLN A 175 9.94 -16.30 -0.46
C GLN A 175 10.89 -15.24 -1.01
N VAL A 176 11.37 -14.34 -0.15
CA VAL A 176 12.47 -13.41 -0.45
C VAL A 176 13.56 -13.60 0.58
N ARG A 177 14.61 -14.33 0.18
CA ARG A 177 15.75 -14.62 1.04
C ARG A 177 16.80 -13.51 1.01
N PRO A 178 17.61 -13.35 2.07
CA PRO A 178 18.80 -12.52 2.02
C PRO A 178 19.81 -13.03 0.98
N ASP A 179 20.86 -12.27 0.77
CA ASP A 179 21.96 -12.65 -0.11
C ASP A 179 22.53 -14.05 0.27
N PRO A 180 22.89 -14.87 -0.74
CA PRO A 180 23.02 -14.54 -2.17
C PRO A 180 21.73 -14.69 -3.00
N ASP A 181 20.62 -15.15 -2.43
CA ASP A 181 19.40 -15.52 -3.17
C ASP A 181 18.52 -14.32 -3.55
N PHE A 182 18.68 -13.17 -2.88
CA PHE A 182 17.78 -12.02 -2.96
C PHE A 182 17.42 -11.61 -4.40
N HIS A 183 18.42 -11.47 -5.27
CA HIS A 183 18.18 -11.04 -6.66
C HIS A 183 17.34 -12.02 -7.46
N HIS A 184 17.57 -13.32 -7.26
CA HIS A 184 16.79 -14.36 -7.92
C HIS A 184 15.34 -14.35 -7.44
N ASP A 185 15.15 -14.30 -6.12
CA ASP A 185 13.81 -14.31 -5.51
C ASP A 185 12.98 -13.08 -5.92
N ILE A 186 13.60 -11.89 -5.98
CA ILE A 186 12.93 -10.67 -6.42
C ILE A 186 12.60 -10.68 -7.90
N ASN A 187 13.47 -11.21 -8.76
CA ASN A 187 13.16 -11.31 -10.19
C ASN A 187 11.93 -12.21 -10.43
N ARG A 188 11.83 -13.33 -9.71
CA ARG A 188 10.63 -14.20 -9.77
C ARG A 188 9.36 -13.49 -9.29
N LEU A 189 9.46 -12.62 -8.27
CA LEU A 189 8.34 -11.80 -7.82
C LEU A 189 7.89 -10.81 -8.91
N ILE A 190 8.85 -10.11 -9.54
CA ILE A 190 8.58 -9.16 -10.63
C ILE A 190 7.88 -9.88 -11.79
N GLU A 191 8.41 -11.03 -12.23
CA GLU A 191 7.79 -11.84 -13.29
C GLU A 191 6.34 -12.22 -12.94
N GLY A 192 6.08 -12.64 -11.70
CA GLY A 192 4.73 -12.98 -11.24
C GLY A 192 3.78 -11.79 -11.23
N ILE A 193 4.24 -10.61 -10.79
CA ILE A 193 3.44 -9.38 -10.78
C ILE A 193 3.16 -8.91 -12.21
N THR A 194 4.16 -8.95 -13.10
CA THR A 194 3.98 -8.61 -14.52
C THR A 194 2.93 -9.49 -15.17
N ALA A 195 2.98 -10.81 -14.94
CA ALA A 195 1.97 -11.73 -15.45
C ALA A 195 0.56 -11.43 -14.89
N LEU A 196 0.44 -11.07 -13.60
CA LEU A 196 -0.84 -10.65 -13.01
C LEU A 196 -1.42 -9.43 -13.72
N PHE A 197 -0.57 -8.43 -14.01
CA PHE A 197 -1.01 -7.23 -14.72
C PHE A 197 -1.39 -7.49 -16.19
N GLU A 198 -0.74 -8.46 -16.85
CA GLU A 198 -1.08 -8.84 -18.23
C GLU A 198 -2.41 -9.60 -18.32
N LEU A 199 -2.75 -10.39 -17.31
CA LEU A 199 -3.98 -11.19 -17.30
C LEU A 199 -5.26 -10.36 -17.21
N ASN A 200 -5.17 -9.09 -16.77
CA ASN A 200 -6.31 -8.20 -16.51
C ASN A 200 -7.55 -8.96 -15.95
N PRO A 201 -7.41 -9.74 -14.86
CA PRO A 201 -8.48 -10.60 -14.41
C PRO A 201 -9.66 -9.74 -13.96
N GLU A 202 -10.77 -9.79 -14.70
CA GLU A 202 -12.04 -9.25 -14.23
C GLU A 202 -12.35 -9.82 -12.84
N PRO A 203 -12.82 -9.00 -11.87
CA PRO A 203 -13.23 -9.50 -10.57
C PRO A 203 -14.22 -10.66 -10.76
N ILE A 204 -14.01 -11.77 -10.06
CA ILE A 204 -14.97 -12.86 -10.06
C ILE A 204 -16.23 -12.30 -9.42
N ALA A 205 -17.24 -11.97 -10.24
CA ALA A 205 -18.50 -11.46 -9.76
C ALA A 205 -19.14 -12.49 -8.82
N THR A 206 -19.11 -12.20 -7.53
CA THR A 206 -19.77 -12.99 -6.50
C THR A 206 -21.27 -12.91 -6.77
N ARG A 207 -21.88 -14.04 -7.18
CA ARG A 207 -23.33 -14.19 -7.26
C ARG A 207 -23.97 -14.27 -5.88
#